data_AF-A0A9N9X1E1-F1
#
_entry.id   AF-A0A9N9X1E1-F1
#
_cell.length_a   1.000
_cell.length_b   1.000
_cell.length_c   1.000
_cell.angle_alpha   90.00
_cell.angle_beta   90.00
_cell.angle_gamma   90.00
#
_symmetry.space_group_name_H-M   'P 1'
#
loop_
_entity.id
_entity.type
_entity.pdbx_description
1 polymer ?
#
loop_
_entity_poly.entity_id
_entity_poly.type
_entity_poly.pdbx_seq_one_letter_code
_entity_poly.pdbx_strand_id
1 'polypeptide(L)'
;MEVESDSDFVKSVGELLRNGQTSEVLKVFNDNELIVKSSSWDLIPLVSEYLTTQCENTKPEVFNCSEKLMNIIAEFSNPEEALLQLIEEIEECKDSSKFIALLLPIKKILFRIPEKRLISFAWGFNAIQSFLNKCKIPECNNLLGKEKLLLDNEENTSKITFLCEQVVTFYDTFEVPLNEGASDKICVLRKFLVRLLGEPLLYVDMEIFDGIKSRGTSTLWSICRLKSTDSSDDKLASENYEDDIKNKILAASLKFVPEVGWSKEALSKGAEDLGYPGISHGMFSRGGADLVHYFQTSSNLQLVQILKKYQEESKENPLPPGDFAEKAIQARLQMTVPYINKWPQAIAIMSLPPNVPNALAALLTMVDDICYYAGDRSVDFNWYLRRIGIAGVYKATELYMIQDNSQEYKNTWAFLKRRLEEAVQVHDILCKSEVPTQVAKDTVQSVFVTARNILGLNWNR
;
A
#
# COMPACT_ATOMS: atom_id res chain seq x y z
N MET A 1 -26.87 11.08 -28.97
CA MET A 1 -25.72 11.87 -29.46
C MET A 1 -24.54 10.94 -29.38
N GLU A 2 -23.92 10.62 -30.51
CA GLU A 2 -22.63 9.90 -30.52
C GLU A 2 -21.60 10.81 -29.85
N VAL A 3 -20.99 10.34 -28.78
CA VAL A 3 -20.00 11.09 -28.02
C VAL A 3 -18.65 10.85 -28.68
N GLU A 4 -18.15 11.83 -29.44
CA GLU A 4 -16.93 11.68 -30.26
C GLU A 4 -15.61 11.85 -29.45
N SER A 5 -15.65 12.18 -28.15
CA SER A 5 -14.45 12.25 -27.29
C SER A 5 -14.69 11.93 -25.80
N ASP A 6 -13.70 11.32 -25.12
CA ASP A 6 -13.74 11.02 -23.66
C ASP A 6 -14.03 12.28 -22.82
N SER A 7 -13.54 13.45 -23.24
CA SER A 7 -13.78 14.72 -22.54
C SER A 7 -15.25 15.18 -22.64
N ASP A 8 -15.88 14.98 -23.79
CA ASP A 8 -17.28 15.37 -24.00
C ASP A 8 -18.23 14.43 -23.25
N PHE A 9 -17.84 13.16 -23.10
CA PHE A 9 -18.56 12.19 -22.27
C PHE A 9 -18.62 12.64 -20.81
N VAL A 10 -17.47 12.94 -20.21
CA VAL A 10 -17.39 13.37 -18.80
C VAL A 10 -18.20 14.65 -18.56
N LYS A 11 -18.12 15.63 -19.48
CA LYS A 11 -18.91 16.87 -19.39
C LYS A 11 -20.41 16.60 -19.44
N SER A 12 -20.86 15.76 -20.37
CA SER A 12 -22.27 15.39 -20.50
C SER A 12 -22.80 14.72 -19.22
N VAL A 13 -22.02 13.81 -18.64
CA VAL A 13 -22.34 13.18 -17.35
C VAL A 13 -22.51 14.23 -16.24
N GLY A 14 -21.58 15.19 -16.17
CA GLY A 14 -21.61 16.26 -15.17
C GLY A 14 -22.85 17.16 -15.30
N GLU A 15 -23.21 17.54 -16.52
CA GLU A 15 -24.41 18.36 -16.80
C GLU A 15 -25.69 17.64 -16.41
N LEU A 16 -25.81 16.36 -16.79
CA LEU A 16 -27.00 15.55 -16.50
C LEU A 16 -27.16 15.31 -14.98
N LEU A 17 -26.07 15.06 -14.24
CA LEU A 17 -26.11 14.94 -12.77
C LEU A 17 -26.50 16.27 -12.11
N ARG A 18 -25.95 17.40 -12.60
CA ARG A 18 -26.29 18.74 -12.11
C ARG A 18 -27.78 19.06 -12.30
N ASN A 19 -28.33 18.65 -13.44
CA ASN A 19 -29.75 18.82 -13.79
C ASN A 19 -30.68 17.79 -13.12
N GLY A 20 -30.14 16.76 -12.47
CA GLY A 20 -30.92 15.71 -11.81
C GLY A 20 -31.54 14.68 -12.77
N GLN A 21 -31.03 14.57 -14.00
CA GLN A 21 -31.53 13.66 -15.03
C GLN A 21 -30.98 12.23 -14.83
N THR A 22 -31.30 11.60 -13.69
CA THR A 22 -30.73 10.32 -13.24
C THR A 22 -30.92 9.16 -14.24
N SER A 23 -32.09 9.08 -14.87
CA SER A 23 -32.41 8.02 -15.83
C SER A 23 -31.62 8.12 -17.14
N GLU A 24 -31.28 9.33 -17.56
CA GLU A 24 -30.52 9.56 -18.79
C GLU A 24 -29.03 9.28 -18.57
N VAL A 25 -28.47 9.69 -17.42
CA VAL A 25 -27.07 9.38 -17.07
C VAL A 25 -26.82 7.88 -17.05
N LEU A 26 -27.71 7.11 -16.42
CA LEU A 26 -27.56 5.65 -16.35
C LEU A 26 -27.57 5.00 -17.75
N LYS A 27 -28.39 5.50 -18.68
CA LYS A 27 -28.38 5.03 -20.07
C LYS A 27 -27.05 5.36 -20.75
N VAL A 28 -26.59 6.61 -20.61
CA VAL A 28 -25.32 7.08 -21.19
C VAL A 28 -24.15 6.24 -20.71
N PHE A 29 -24.10 5.84 -19.43
CA PHE A 29 -23.07 4.94 -18.90
C PHE A 29 -23.13 3.53 -19.47
N ASN A 30 -24.33 2.95 -19.57
CA ASN A 30 -24.50 1.59 -20.09
C ASN A 30 -24.20 1.50 -21.60
N ASP A 31 -24.50 2.56 -22.35
CA ASP A 31 -24.30 2.60 -23.81
C ASP A 31 -22.83 2.85 -24.19
N ASN A 32 -21.98 3.33 -23.27
CA ASN A 32 -20.60 3.76 -23.53
C ASN A 32 -19.55 3.07 -22.64
N GLU A 33 -19.67 1.75 -22.45
CA GLU A 33 -18.79 0.94 -21.57
C GLU A 33 -17.28 1.12 -21.87
N LEU A 34 -16.91 1.24 -23.15
CA LEU A 34 -15.51 1.41 -23.57
C LEU A 34 -14.90 2.73 -23.09
N ILE A 35 -15.68 3.82 -23.05
CA ILE A 35 -15.23 5.14 -22.59
C ILE A 35 -15.14 5.15 -21.06
N VAL A 36 -16.09 4.51 -20.37
CA VAL A 36 -16.04 4.34 -18.89
C VAL A 36 -14.75 3.62 -18.47
N LYS A 37 -14.24 2.71 -19.30
CA LYS A 37 -12.99 1.99 -19.04
C LYS A 37 -11.74 2.87 -19.09
N SER A 38 -11.70 3.87 -19.97
CA SER A 38 -10.55 4.80 -20.12
C SER A 38 -10.64 6.06 -19.26
N SER A 39 -11.83 6.45 -18.80
CA SER A 39 -12.07 7.75 -18.15
C SER A 39 -12.27 7.70 -16.63
N SER A 40 -11.83 6.64 -15.92
CA SER A 40 -12.07 6.53 -14.46
C SER A 40 -11.48 7.66 -13.63
N TRP A 41 -10.35 8.22 -14.06
CA TRP A 41 -9.68 9.37 -13.43
C TRP A 41 -10.52 10.64 -13.42
N ASP A 42 -11.41 10.81 -14.39
CA ASP A 42 -12.28 11.97 -14.51
C ASP A 42 -13.68 11.72 -13.97
N LEU A 43 -14.19 10.50 -14.13
CA LEU A 43 -15.53 10.13 -13.69
C LEU A 43 -15.63 9.96 -12.17
N ILE A 44 -14.62 9.38 -11.51
CA ILE A 44 -14.69 9.13 -10.05
C ILE A 44 -14.81 10.44 -9.27
N PRO A 45 -13.94 11.47 -9.46
CA PRO A 45 -14.08 12.73 -8.74
C PRO A 45 -15.43 13.40 -9.00
N LEU A 46 -15.84 13.46 -10.27
CA LEU A 46 -17.10 14.07 -10.70
C LEU A 46 -18.32 13.44 -10.02
N VAL A 47 -18.42 12.10 -10.01
CA VAL A 47 -19.55 11.40 -9.41
C VAL A 47 -19.47 11.49 -7.88
N SER A 48 -18.26 11.51 -7.31
CA SER A 48 -18.05 11.56 -5.87
C SER A 48 -18.51 12.87 -5.22
N GLU A 49 -18.58 13.99 -5.96
CA GLU A 49 -19.09 15.28 -5.46
C GLU A 49 -20.55 15.18 -4.98
N TYR A 50 -21.31 14.27 -5.57
CA TYR A 50 -22.72 14.05 -5.26
C TYR A 50 -22.92 12.99 -4.17
N LEU A 51 -21.86 12.34 -3.69
CA LEU A 51 -21.91 11.34 -2.61
C LEU A 51 -21.74 12.00 -1.23
N THR A 52 -22.42 13.10 -0.96
CA THR A 52 -22.30 13.82 0.33
C THR A 52 -23.59 13.75 1.14
N THR A 53 -23.49 13.87 2.46
CA THR A 53 -24.63 13.94 3.38
C THR A 53 -25.59 15.07 2.99
N GLN A 54 -25.06 16.18 2.47
CA GLN A 54 -25.87 17.30 1.96
C GLN A 54 -26.68 16.90 0.72
N CYS A 55 -26.09 16.17 -0.23
CA CYS A 55 -26.80 15.71 -1.42
C CYS A 55 -27.85 14.65 -1.06
N GLU A 56 -27.51 13.73 -0.16
CA GLU A 56 -28.44 12.71 0.36
C GLU A 56 -29.74 13.33 0.91
N ASN A 57 -29.61 14.42 1.68
CA ASN A 57 -30.75 15.12 2.27
C ASN A 57 -31.52 16.02 1.28
N THR A 58 -30.84 16.63 0.30
CA THR A 58 -31.46 17.60 -0.61
C THR A 58 -31.97 16.99 -1.91
N LYS A 59 -31.26 16.00 -2.45
CA LYS A 59 -31.51 15.34 -3.74
C LYS A 59 -31.19 13.83 -3.64
N PRO A 60 -31.98 13.05 -2.88
CA PRO A 60 -31.69 11.63 -2.64
C PRO A 60 -31.65 10.79 -3.93
N GLU A 61 -32.43 11.17 -4.95
CA GLU A 61 -32.40 10.49 -6.24
C GLU A 61 -31.04 10.62 -6.95
N VAL A 62 -30.41 11.80 -6.85
CA VAL A 62 -29.09 12.07 -7.45
C VAL A 62 -28.00 11.36 -6.66
N PHE A 63 -28.11 11.34 -5.32
CA PHE A 63 -27.20 10.57 -4.46
C PHE A 63 -27.24 9.07 -4.83
N ASN A 64 -28.43 8.46 -4.85
CA ASN A 64 -28.62 7.04 -5.19
C ASN A 64 -28.17 6.72 -6.63
N CYS A 65 -28.38 7.66 -7.56
CA CYS A 65 -27.87 7.53 -8.93
C CYS A 65 -26.34 7.54 -8.94
N SER A 66 -25.72 8.47 -8.22
CA SER A 66 -24.26 8.60 -8.13
C SER A 66 -23.63 7.36 -7.48
N GLU A 67 -24.27 6.76 -6.48
CA GLU A 67 -23.82 5.51 -5.87
C GLU A 67 -23.84 4.35 -6.87
N LYS A 68 -24.90 4.26 -7.70
CA LYS A 68 -24.98 3.27 -8.80
C LYS A 68 -23.92 3.52 -9.86
N LEU A 69 -23.69 4.77 -10.25
CA LEU A 69 -22.65 5.13 -11.23
C LEU A 69 -21.25 4.78 -10.71
N MET A 70 -20.95 5.07 -9.45
CA MET A 70 -19.68 4.70 -8.83
C MET A 70 -19.45 3.19 -8.85
N ASN A 71 -20.52 2.42 -8.61
CA ASN A 71 -20.49 0.97 -8.71
C ASN A 71 -20.25 0.46 -10.14
N ILE A 72 -20.86 1.10 -11.15
CA ILE A 72 -20.63 0.78 -12.57
C ILE A 72 -19.18 1.10 -12.94
N ILE A 73 -18.66 2.27 -12.53
CA ILE A 73 -17.26 2.64 -12.76
C ILE A 73 -16.34 1.58 -12.16
N ALA A 74 -16.59 1.14 -10.92
CA ALA A 74 -15.79 0.11 -10.26
C ALA A 74 -15.79 -1.25 -10.99
N GLU A 75 -16.85 -1.57 -11.74
CA GLU A 75 -16.97 -2.82 -12.52
C GLU A 75 -16.21 -2.77 -13.84
N PHE A 76 -16.21 -1.63 -14.54
CA PHE A 76 -15.71 -1.55 -15.92
C PHE A 76 -14.34 -0.87 -16.07
N SER A 77 -13.98 0.03 -15.14
CA SER A 77 -12.71 0.76 -15.17
C SER A 77 -11.46 -0.13 -15.07
N ASN A 78 -10.30 0.43 -15.41
CA ASN A 78 -9.01 -0.14 -15.02
C ASN A 78 -8.91 -0.19 -13.48
N PRO A 79 -8.81 -1.38 -12.86
CA PRO A 79 -8.87 -1.51 -11.40
C PRO A 79 -7.71 -0.83 -10.68
N GLU A 80 -6.54 -0.70 -11.31
CA GLU A 80 -5.37 -0.05 -10.68
C GLU A 80 -5.56 1.47 -10.57
N GLU A 81 -6.00 2.10 -11.66
CA GLU A 81 -6.24 3.55 -11.73
C GLU A 81 -7.45 3.93 -10.87
N ALA A 82 -8.54 3.18 -10.97
CA ALA A 82 -9.72 3.41 -10.16
C ALA A 82 -9.47 3.24 -8.66
N LEU A 83 -8.64 2.27 -8.26
CA LEU A 83 -8.27 2.10 -6.85
C LEU A 83 -7.53 3.32 -6.31
N LEU A 84 -6.55 3.84 -7.06
CA LEU A 84 -5.78 5.02 -6.64
C LEU A 84 -6.69 6.24 -6.48
N GLN A 85 -7.61 6.46 -7.42
CA GLN A 85 -8.55 7.58 -7.32
C GLN A 85 -9.48 7.42 -6.12
N LEU A 86 -10.02 6.21 -5.88
CA LEU A 86 -10.87 5.98 -4.72
C LEU A 86 -10.13 6.14 -3.39
N ILE A 87 -8.84 5.78 -3.34
CA ILE A 87 -7.99 6.03 -2.17
C ILE A 87 -7.87 7.53 -1.91
N GLU A 88 -7.58 8.33 -2.94
CA GLU A 88 -7.52 9.79 -2.84
C GLU A 88 -8.86 10.35 -2.33
N GLU A 89 -9.98 9.95 -2.93
CA GLU A 89 -11.31 10.39 -2.50
C GLU A 89 -11.64 10.03 -1.05
N ILE A 90 -11.24 8.85 -0.58
CA ILE A 90 -11.42 8.45 0.83
C ILE A 90 -10.53 9.25 1.76
N GLU A 91 -9.27 9.46 1.39
CA GLU A 91 -8.33 10.17 2.26
C GLU A 91 -8.68 11.66 2.37
N GLU A 92 -9.20 12.28 1.31
CA GLU A 92 -9.61 13.69 1.33
C GLU A 92 -11.00 13.91 1.93
N CYS A 93 -11.87 12.90 1.92
CA CYS A 93 -13.23 13.08 2.41
C CYS A 93 -13.30 13.32 3.92
N LYS A 94 -14.23 14.19 4.32
CA LYS A 94 -14.62 14.45 5.73
C LYS A 94 -16.03 13.97 6.03
N ASP A 95 -16.78 13.63 4.98
CA ASP A 95 -18.19 13.27 5.01
C ASP A 95 -18.34 11.75 5.16
N SER A 96 -19.14 11.33 6.15
CA SER A 96 -19.31 9.91 6.45
C SER A 96 -20.18 9.19 5.43
N SER A 97 -21.18 9.84 4.84
CA SER A 97 -21.97 9.27 3.75
C SER A 97 -21.09 9.02 2.52
N LYS A 98 -20.17 9.96 2.21
CA LYS A 98 -19.17 9.76 1.14
C LYS A 98 -18.30 8.54 1.41
N PHE A 99 -17.71 8.48 2.60
CA PHE A 99 -16.85 7.37 2.99
C PHE A 99 -17.57 6.01 2.85
N ILE A 100 -18.79 5.90 3.39
CA ILE A 100 -19.58 4.66 3.35
C ILE A 100 -19.91 4.28 1.90
N ALA A 101 -20.34 5.24 1.08
CA ALA A 101 -20.68 5.00 -0.32
C ALA A 101 -19.48 4.49 -1.16
N LEU A 102 -18.25 4.84 -0.78
CA LEU A 102 -17.03 4.42 -1.47
C LEU A 102 -16.53 3.02 -1.05
N LEU A 103 -16.97 2.46 0.09
CA LEU A 103 -16.54 1.14 0.55
C LEU A 103 -16.90 0.02 -0.43
N LEU A 104 -18.11 0.04 -1.00
CA LEU A 104 -18.55 -0.99 -1.95
C LEU A 104 -17.80 -0.93 -3.30
N PRO A 105 -17.62 0.22 -3.94
CA PRO A 105 -16.73 0.38 -5.10
C PRO A 105 -15.31 -0.13 -4.86
N ILE A 106 -14.69 0.22 -3.72
CA ILE A 106 -13.35 -0.26 -3.36
C ILE A 106 -13.34 -1.79 -3.25
N LYS A 107 -14.33 -2.37 -2.57
CA LYS A 107 -14.48 -3.82 -2.47
C LYS A 107 -14.45 -4.46 -3.87
N LYS A 108 -15.30 -3.99 -4.79
CA LYS A 108 -15.41 -4.54 -6.15
C LYS A 108 -14.07 -4.47 -6.88
N ILE A 109 -13.37 -3.34 -6.80
CA ILE A 109 -12.07 -3.17 -7.44
C ILE A 109 -11.02 -4.10 -6.84
N LEU A 110 -10.95 -4.20 -5.51
CA LEU A 110 -10.00 -5.11 -4.83
C LEU A 110 -10.22 -6.57 -5.23
N PHE A 111 -11.46 -7.02 -5.43
CA PHE A 111 -11.74 -8.37 -5.95
C PHE A 111 -11.33 -8.57 -7.42
N ARG A 112 -11.33 -7.50 -8.23
CA ARG A 112 -10.87 -7.54 -9.63
C ARG A 112 -9.35 -7.54 -9.75
N ILE A 113 -8.63 -7.09 -8.73
CA ILE A 113 -7.16 -7.05 -8.74
C ILE A 113 -6.59 -8.47 -8.56
N PRO A 114 -5.61 -8.89 -9.39
CA PRO A 114 -4.98 -10.20 -9.26
C PRO A 114 -4.40 -10.45 -7.87
N GLU A 115 -4.50 -11.69 -7.38
CA GLU A 115 -4.12 -12.05 -6.00
C GLU A 115 -2.66 -11.73 -5.64
N LYS A 116 -1.77 -11.73 -6.63
CA LYS A 116 -0.34 -11.45 -6.49
C LYS A 116 -0.04 -9.98 -6.14
N ARG A 117 -1.04 -9.09 -6.17
CA ARG A 117 -0.89 -7.65 -5.91
C ARG A 117 -1.42 -7.25 -4.54
N LEU A 118 -0.83 -7.87 -3.53
CA LEU A 118 -1.14 -7.67 -2.11
C LEU A 118 -1.03 -6.21 -1.66
N ILE A 119 -0.15 -5.45 -2.32
CA ILE A 119 0.08 -4.03 -2.05
C ILE A 119 -1.19 -3.22 -2.30
N SER A 120 -1.98 -3.55 -3.32
CA SER A 120 -3.24 -2.87 -3.61
C SER A 120 -4.27 -3.04 -2.48
N PHE A 121 -4.31 -4.21 -1.85
CA PHE A 121 -5.13 -4.45 -0.65
C PHE A 121 -4.65 -3.59 0.52
N ALA A 122 -3.32 -3.55 0.75
CA ALA A 122 -2.76 -2.74 1.81
C ALA A 122 -3.04 -1.24 1.61
N TRP A 123 -2.99 -0.76 0.38
CA TRP A 123 -3.31 0.63 0.04
C TRP A 123 -4.78 0.98 0.32
N GLY A 124 -5.72 0.17 -0.17
CA GLY A 124 -7.14 0.38 0.10
C GLY A 124 -7.48 0.33 1.59
N PHE A 125 -6.90 -0.61 2.33
CA PHE A 125 -7.14 -0.72 3.78
C PHE A 125 -6.45 0.39 4.58
N ASN A 126 -5.28 0.88 4.16
CA ASN A 126 -4.63 2.04 4.78
C ASN A 126 -5.47 3.31 4.60
N ALA A 127 -6.07 3.52 3.42
CA ALA A 127 -6.94 4.67 3.18
C ALA A 127 -8.16 4.67 4.12
N ILE A 128 -8.81 3.51 4.26
CA ILE A 128 -9.91 3.30 5.21
C ILE A 128 -9.48 3.62 6.64
N GLN A 129 -8.31 3.13 7.06
CA GLN A 129 -7.77 3.42 8.40
C GLN A 129 -7.44 4.90 8.58
N SER A 130 -6.86 5.54 7.56
CA SER A 130 -6.51 6.97 7.57
C SER A 130 -7.74 7.84 7.81
N PHE A 131 -8.88 7.51 7.18
CA PHE A 131 -10.15 8.18 7.45
C PHE A 131 -10.62 7.98 8.88
N LEU A 132 -10.61 6.75 9.39
CA LEU A 132 -11.03 6.45 10.77
C LEU A 132 -10.19 7.21 11.81
N ASN A 133 -8.87 7.33 11.61
CA ASN A 133 -7.98 8.05 12.50
C ASN A 133 -8.19 9.58 12.47
N LYS A 134 -8.84 10.12 11.43
CA LYS A 134 -9.21 11.55 11.35
C LYS A 134 -10.50 11.87 12.11
N CYS A 135 -11.21 10.85 12.62
CA CYS A 135 -12.42 11.08 13.40
C CYS A 135 -12.11 11.85 14.68
N LYS A 136 -12.99 12.78 15.05
CA LYS A 136 -12.80 13.58 16.27
C LYS A 136 -12.89 12.68 17.50
N ILE A 137 -11.98 12.92 18.44
CA ILE A 137 -11.93 12.24 19.73
C ILE A 137 -13.19 12.60 20.53
N PRO A 138 -13.97 11.63 21.01
CA PRO A 138 -15.08 11.89 21.91
C PRO A 138 -14.65 12.57 23.20
N GLU A 139 -15.42 13.57 23.66
CA GLU A 139 -15.18 14.23 24.94
C GLU A 139 -15.57 13.30 26.10
N CYS A 140 -14.60 12.52 26.57
CA CYS A 140 -14.77 11.68 27.75
C CYS A 140 -14.68 12.58 29.00
N ASN A 141 -15.81 13.03 29.54
CA ASN A 141 -15.91 13.88 30.74
C ASN A 141 -15.50 13.16 32.06
N ASN A 142 -14.36 12.45 32.08
CA ASN A 142 -13.89 11.62 33.21
C ASN A 142 -14.96 10.65 33.75
N LEU A 143 -15.82 10.13 32.89
CA LEU A 143 -16.87 9.17 33.26
C LEU A 143 -16.23 7.86 33.76
N LEU A 144 -16.69 7.36 34.90
CA LEU A 144 -16.14 6.15 35.54
C LEU A 144 -17.22 5.07 35.74
N GLY A 145 -16.83 3.80 35.56
CA GLY A 145 -17.72 2.66 35.76
C GLY A 145 -18.96 2.73 34.87
N LYS A 146 -20.14 2.53 35.46
CA LYS A 146 -21.44 2.54 34.74
C LYS A 146 -21.75 3.83 33.97
N GLU A 147 -21.14 4.95 34.34
CA GLU A 147 -21.35 6.23 33.66
C GLU A 147 -20.82 6.21 32.22
N LYS A 148 -19.87 5.31 31.90
CA LYS A 148 -19.37 5.11 30.54
C LYS A 148 -20.45 4.66 29.55
N LEU A 149 -21.53 4.01 30.03
CA LEU A 149 -22.69 3.67 29.19
C LEU A 149 -23.38 4.90 28.58
N LEU A 150 -23.15 6.10 29.13
CA LEU A 150 -23.68 7.34 28.59
C LEU A 150 -22.89 7.85 27.38
N LEU A 151 -21.68 7.32 27.12
CA LEU A 151 -20.87 7.65 25.93
C LEU A 151 -21.62 7.32 24.63
N ASP A 152 -22.48 6.31 24.63
CA ASP A 152 -23.31 5.97 23.47
C ASP A 152 -24.21 7.13 23.00
N ASN A 153 -24.55 8.07 23.90
CA ASN A 153 -25.40 9.22 23.56
C ASN A 153 -24.61 10.41 23.01
N GLU A 154 -23.28 10.34 23.01
CA GLU A 154 -22.41 11.36 22.44
C GLU A 154 -22.28 11.16 20.92
N GLU A 155 -22.35 12.27 20.17
CA GLU A 155 -22.48 12.25 18.71
C GLU A 155 -21.26 11.62 18.01
N ASN A 156 -20.04 11.93 18.46
CA ASN A 156 -18.83 11.38 17.86
C ASN A 156 -18.68 9.88 18.16
N THR A 157 -19.05 9.43 19.35
CA THR A 157 -19.02 8.03 19.78
C THR A 157 -20.03 7.20 18.99
N SER A 158 -21.25 7.70 18.84
CA SER A 158 -22.27 7.11 17.97
C SER A 158 -21.79 7.01 16.52
N LYS A 159 -21.16 8.08 16.01
CA LYS A 159 -20.62 8.13 14.65
C LYS A 159 -19.48 7.13 14.43
N ILE A 160 -18.51 7.08 15.34
CA ILE A 160 -17.39 6.13 15.29
C ILE A 160 -17.90 4.69 15.35
N THR A 161 -18.86 4.41 16.23
CA THR A 161 -19.49 3.09 16.36
C THR A 161 -20.12 2.65 15.04
N PHE A 162 -20.92 3.52 14.43
CA PHE A 162 -21.56 3.24 13.13
C PHE A 162 -20.53 3.03 12.01
N LEU A 163 -19.49 3.87 11.94
CA LEU A 163 -18.42 3.70 10.97
C LEU A 163 -17.65 2.38 11.16
N CYS A 164 -17.37 1.99 12.40
CA CYS A 164 -16.74 0.72 12.71
C CYS A 164 -17.61 -0.46 12.27
N GLU A 165 -18.93 -0.39 12.47
CA GLU A 165 -19.87 -1.42 11.98
C GLU A 165 -19.82 -1.57 10.46
N GLN A 166 -19.84 -0.45 9.71
CA GLN A 166 -19.74 -0.49 8.25
C GLN A 166 -18.40 -1.07 7.77
N VAL A 167 -17.31 -0.70 8.45
CA VAL A 167 -15.96 -1.19 8.13
C VAL A 167 -15.80 -2.68 8.44
N VAL A 168 -16.34 -3.16 9.57
CA VAL A 168 -16.35 -4.61 9.89
C VAL A 168 -17.16 -5.37 8.86
N THR A 169 -18.36 -4.87 8.50
CA THR A 169 -19.19 -5.46 7.43
C THR A 169 -18.45 -5.51 6.10
N PHE A 170 -17.66 -4.47 5.77
CA PHE A 170 -16.79 -4.48 4.59
C PHE A 170 -15.73 -5.58 4.68
N TYR A 171 -15.05 -5.74 5.82
CA TYR A 171 -14.03 -6.77 6.02
C TYR A 171 -14.57 -8.20 6.00
N ASP A 172 -15.79 -8.43 6.52
CA ASP A 172 -16.45 -9.75 6.51
C ASP A 172 -16.66 -10.30 5.09
N THR A 173 -16.69 -9.43 4.09
CA THR A 173 -16.87 -9.85 2.71
C THR A 173 -15.64 -10.51 2.09
N PHE A 174 -14.47 -10.39 2.73
CA PHE A 174 -13.24 -11.05 2.31
C PHE A 174 -13.13 -12.39 3.04
N GLU A 175 -13.55 -13.49 2.38
CA GLU A 175 -13.45 -14.84 2.95
C GLU A 175 -12.01 -15.18 3.32
N VAL A 176 -11.79 -15.55 4.59
CA VAL A 176 -10.51 -16.09 5.09
C VAL A 176 -10.63 -17.61 5.10
N PRO A 177 -10.02 -18.35 4.14
CA PRO A 177 -9.92 -19.79 4.29
C PRO A 177 -9.07 -20.10 5.53
N LEU A 178 -9.69 -20.73 6.53
CA LEU A 178 -9.06 -21.09 7.81
C LEU A 178 -8.06 -22.25 7.67
N ASN A 179 -8.14 -23.00 6.57
CA ASN A 179 -7.29 -24.14 6.30
C ASN A 179 -6.51 -23.93 4.98
N GLU A 180 -5.23 -24.25 5.06
CA GLU A 180 -4.20 -24.28 4.00
C GLU A 180 -3.41 -22.98 3.76
N GLY A 181 -2.08 -23.16 3.76
CA GLY A 181 -0.98 -22.23 3.47
C GLY A 181 -1.33 -20.74 3.42
N ALA A 182 -0.89 -19.99 4.44
CA ALA A 182 -1.06 -18.55 4.59
C ALA A 182 -1.00 -17.81 3.24
N SER A 183 -2.18 -17.57 2.64
CA SER A 183 -2.30 -16.63 1.54
C SER A 183 -1.89 -15.28 2.11
N ASP A 184 -0.88 -14.62 1.51
CA ASP A 184 -0.37 -13.34 1.99
C ASP A 184 -1.48 -12.28 2.18
N LYS A 185 -2.62 -12.42 1.48
CA LYS A 185 -3.84 -11.63 1.69
C LYS A 185 -4.37 -11.71 3.13
N ILE A 186 -4.31 -12.89 3.74
CA ILE A 186 -4.73 -13.15 5.12
C ILE A 186 -3.81 -12.41 6.09
N CYS A 187 -2.50 -12.37 5.83
CA CYS A 187 -1.55 -11.61 6.63
C CYS A 187 -1.83 -10.10 6.56
N VAL A 188 -2.13 -9.58 5.37
CA VAL A 188 -2.55 -8.19 5.18
C VAL A 188 -3.84 -7.93 5.96
N LEU A 189 -4.90 -8.71 5.72
CA LEU A 189 -6.20 -8.57 6.40
C LEU A 189 -6.04 -8.58 7.94
N ARG A 190 -5.30 -9.56 8.48
CA ARG A 190 -5.02 -9.67 9.93
C ARG A 190 -4.32 -8.43 10.48
N LYS A 191 -3.30 -7.92 9.78
CA LYS A 191 -2.59 -6.69 10.20
C LYS A 191 -3.54 -5.51 10.31
N PHE A 192 -4.49 -5.38 9.38
CA PHE A 192 -5.46 -4.29 9.38
C PHE A 192 -6.55 -4.48 10.43
N LEU A 193 -7.07 -5.69 10.61
CA LEU A 193 -7.99 -6.01 11.71
C LEU A 193 -7.37 -5.72 13.08
N VAL A 194 -6.08 -6.01 13.27
CA VAL A 194 -5.35 -5.65 14.51
C VAL A 194 -5.18 -4.13 14.65
N ARG A 195 -5.00 -3.38 13.55
CA ARG A 195 -4.92 -1.91 13.59
C ARG A 195 -6.26 -1.25 13.92
N LEU A 196 -7.39 -1.85 13.53
CA LEU A 196 -8.72 -1.38 13.94
C LEU A 196 -8.88 -1.40 15.46
N LEU A 197 -8.19 -2.30 16.18
CA LEU A 197 -8.17 -2.35 17.66
C LEU A 197 -7.44 -1.16 18.32
N GLY A 198 -6.91 -0.22 17.52
CA GLY A 198 -6.30 1.02 17.99
C GLY A 198 -7.32 2.12 18.31
N GLU A 199 -7.05 3.35 17.86
CA GLU A 199 -7.81 4.56 18.23
C GLU A 199 -9.34 4.44 18.04
N PRO A 200 -9.88 3.92 16.91
CA PRO A 200 -11.34 3.93 16.69
C PRO A 200 -12.10 3.06 17.71
N LEU A 201 -11.54 1.91 18.09
CA LEU A 201 -12.14 1.01 19.07
C LEU A 201 -11.82 1.39 20.52
N LEU A 202 -10.75 2.15 20.77
CA LEU A 202 -10.42 2.69 22.09
C LEU A 202 -11.52 3.61 22.64
N TYR A 203 -12.28 4.27 21.75
CA TYR A 203 -13.35 5.18 22.12
C TYR A 203 -14.72 4.51 22.29
N VAL A 204 -14.85 3.23 21.96
CA VAL A 204 -16.06 2.44 22.21
C VAL A 204 -15.93 1.77 23.57
N ASP A 205 -16.93 1.92 24.45
CA ASP A 205 -16.91 1.29 25.76
C ASP A 205 -17.12 -0.22 25.66
N MET A 206 -16.03 -0.99 25.70
CA MET A 206 -15.99 -2.45 25.63
C MET A 206 -16.24 -3.16 26.98
N GLU A 207 -16.42 -2.41 28.07
CA GLU A 207 -16.64 -2.99 29.41
C GLU A 207 -18.09 -3.49 29.59
N ILE A 208 -18.26 -4.52 30.42
CA ILE A 208 -19.57 -5.07 30.78
C ILE A 208 -19.85 -4.71 32.24
N PHE A 209 -20.93 -3.99 32.49
CA PHE A 209 -21.33 -3.58 33.83
C PHE A 209 -22.63 -4.29 34.23
N ASP A 210 -22.58 -5.12 35.28
CA ASP A 210 -23.75 -5.88 35.79
C ASP A 210 -24.52 -6.67 34.71
N GLY A 211 -23.81 -7.22 33.72
CA GLY A 211 -24.40 -7.95 32.60
C GLY A 211 -25.00 -7.06 31.50
N ILE A 212 -24.95 -5.74 31.64
CA ILE A 212 -25.38 -4.75 30.65
C ILE A 212 -24.15 -4.35 29.82
N LYS A 213 -24.31 -4.37 28.50
CA LYS A 213 -23.30 -3.94 27.52
C LYS A 213 -23.69 -2.57 26.98
N SER A 214 -22.72 -1.73 26.64
CA SER A 214 -22.97 -0.56 25.81
C SER A 214 -23.57 -0.98 24.46
N ARG A 215 -24.31 -0.08 23.82
CA ARG A 215 -24.91 -0.31 22.49
C ARG A 215 -23.82 -0.59 21.47
N GLY A 216 -22.73 0.20 21.47
CA GLY A 216 -21.60 -0.02 20.58
C GLY A 216 -20.97 -1.40 20.75
N THR A 217 -20.79 -1.84 22.00
CA THR A 217 -20.27 -3.18 22.29
C THR A 217 -21.24 -4.29 21.95
N SER A 218 -22.54 -4.10 22.18
CA SER A 218 -23.55 -5.09 21.78
C SER A 218 -23.56 -5.30 20.26
N THR A 219 -23.50 -4.22 19.49
CA THR A 219 -23.47 -4.25 18.03
C THR A 219 -22.19 -4.93 17.54
N LEU A 220 -21.01 -4.46 17.96
CA LEU A 220 -19.72 -5.06 17.56
C LEU A 220 -19.59 -6.52 18.01
N TRP A 221 -20.06 -6.86 19.21
CA TRP A 221 -20.01 -8.22 19.71
C TRP A 221 -20.96 -9.17 18.97
N SER A 222 -22.10 -8.68 18.49
CA SER A 222 -23.02 -9.48 17.67
C SER A 222 -22.44 -9.80 16.29
N ILE A 223 -21.65 -8.88 15.74
CA ILE A 223 -20.99 -9.01 14.44
C ILE A 223 -19.74 -9.91 14.55
N CYS A 224 -18.90 -9.71 15.58
CA CYS A 224 -17.64 -10.44 15.77
C CYS A 224 -17.78 -11.86 16.35
N ARG A 225 -18.98 -12.45 16.39
CA ARG A 225 -19.21 -13.76 17.02
C ARG A 225 -18.67 -14.90 16.15
N LEU A 226 -17.43 -15.33 16.41
CA LEU A 226 -16.78 -16.46 15.75
C LEU A 226 -17.45 -17.81 16.06
N LYS A 227 -17.60 -18.66 15.03
CA LYS A 227 -17.73 -20.12 15.18
C LYS A 227 -16.36 -20.68 15.56
N SER A 228 -16.26 -21.29 16.73
CA SER A 228 -15.03 -21.89 17.26
C SER A 228 -14.66 -23.19 16.54
N THR A 229 -13.40 -23.32 16.11
CA THR A 229 -12.71 -24.60 15.89
C THR A 229 -11.23 -24.48 16.31
N ASP A 230 -10.74 -25.54 16.95
CA ASP A 230 -9.57 -25.60 17.83
C ASP A 230 -8.16 -25.70 17.16
N SER A 231 -7.19 -25.21 17.93
CA SER A 231 -5.80 -25.68 18.19
C SER A 231 -4.78 -25.90 17.06
N SER A 232 -3.64 -25.18 17.11
CA SER A 232 -2.34 -25.66 16.61
C SER A 232 -1.13 -24.86 17.16
N ASP A 233 -0.60 -25.23 18.33
CA ASP A 233 0.59 -24.59 18.94
C ASP A 233 1.91 -25.39 18.78
N ASP A 234 1.89 -26.64 18.28
CA ASP A 234 3.08 -27.51 18.26
C ASP A 234 3.99 -27.40 17.00
N LYS A 235 3.64 -26.59 15.99
CA LYS A 235 4.45 -26.45 14.75
C LYS A 235 5.57 -25.40 14.82
N LEU A 236 5.48 -24.43 15.73
CA LEU A 236 6.35 -23.24 15.77
C LEU A 236 7.78 -23.54 16.26
N ALA A 237 8.00 -24.64 17.00
CA ALA A 237 9.30 -24.95 17.57
C ALA A 237 10.26 -25.64 16.57
N SER A 238 9.75 -26.48 15.66
CA SER A 238 10.57 -27.17 14.65
C SER A 238 10.99 -26.28 13.48
N GLU A 239 10.12 -25.34 13.07
CA GLU A 239 10.39 -24.41 11.96
C GLU A 239 11.57 -23.46 12.27
N ASN A 240 11.70 -23.01 13.53
CA ASN A 240 12.76 -22.09 13.94
C ASN A 240 14.18 -22.66 13.81
N TYR A 241 14.39 -23.97 13.99
CA TYR A 241 15.72 -24.59 13.89
C TYR A 241 16.18 -24.75 12.44
N GLU A 242 15.28 -25.17 11.55
CA GLU A 242 15.61 -25.32 10.12
C GLU A 242 15.94 -23.96 9.48
N ASP A 243 15.21 -22.91 9.85
CA ASP A 243 15.43 -21.57 9.32
C ASP A 243 16.75 -20.95 9.81
N ASP A 244 17.18 -21.24 11.04
CA ASP A 244 18.51 -20.85 11.54
C ASP A 244 19.65 -21.49 10.72
N ILE A 245 19.52 -22.78 10.36
CA ILE A 245 20.48 -23.46 9.48
C ILE A 245 20.48 -22.85 8.08
N LYS A 246 19.30 -22.62 7.49
CA LYS A 246 19.18 -22.00 6.16
C LYS A 246 19.86 -20.63 6.15
N ASN A 247 19.62 -19.81 7.16
CA ASN A 247 20.22 -18.47 7.28
C ASN A 247 21.76 -18.53 7.39
N LYS A 248 22.30 -19.47 8.17
CA LYS A 248 23.75 -19.69 8.27
C LYS A 248 24.35 -20.04 6.91
N ILE A 249 23.76 -21.00 6.19
CA ILE A 249 24.23 -21.41 4.86
C ILE A 249 24.13 -20.24 3.88
N LEU A 250 23.02 -19.50 3.85
CA LEU A 250 22.85 -18.33 2.98
C LEU A 250 23.92 -17.26 3.25
N ALA A 251 24.20 -16.96 4.53
CA ALA A 251 25.24 -16.03 4.94
C ALA A 251 26.64 -16.47 4.45
N ALA A 252 27.00 -17.73 4.68
CA ALA A 252 28.27 -18.30 4.24
C ALA A 252 28.40 -18.33 2.71
N SER A 253 27.28 -18.49 1.99
CA SER A 253 27.25 -18.55 0.53
C SER A 253 27.59 -17.22 -0.16
N LEU A 254 27.33 -16.08 0.50
CA LEU A 254 27.57 -14.75 -0.10
C LEU A 254 29.03 -14.57 -0.52
N LYS A 255 30.00 -15.10 0.23
CA LYS A 255 31.43 -14.96 -0.08
C LYS A 255 31.84 -15.59 -1.41
N PHE A 256 31.07 -16.56 -1.91
CA PHE A 256 31.34 -17.26 -3.17
C PHE A 256 30.63 -16.61 -4.36
N VAL A 257 29.66 -15.72 -4.12
CA VAL A 257 28.88 -15.05 -5.19
C VAL A 257 29.76 -14.32 -6.21
N PRO A 258 30.83 -13.58 -5.84
CA PRO A 258 31.66 -12.90 -6.83
C PRO A 258 32.29 -13.85 -7.87
N GLU A 259 32.59 -15.09 -7.48
CA GLU A 259 33.17 -16.12 -8.34
C GLU A 259 32.09 -16.83 -9.18
N VAL A 260 31.12 -17.47 -8.52
CA VAL A 260 30.16 -18.40 -9.15
C VAL A 260 28.78 -17.80 -9.44
N GLY A 261 28.57 -16.54 -9.05
CA GLY A 261 27.30 -15.82 -9.22
C GLY A 261 26.20 -16.24 -8.24
N TRP A 262 24.99 -15.75 -8.49
CA TRP A 262 23.80 -16.02 -7.68
C TRP A 262 23.18 -17.37 -8.06
N SER A 263 23.80 -18.46 -7.62
CA SER A 263 23.53 -19.81 -8.13
C SER A 263 23.45 -20.88 -7.03
N LYS A 264 22.98 -22.08 -7.40
CA LYS A 264 23.01 -23.27 -6.52
C LYS A 264 24.44 -23.70 -6.16
N GLU A 265 25.40 -23.37 -7.00
CA GLU A 265 26.81 -23.63 -6.74
C GLU A 265 27.33 -22.79 -5.58
N ALA A 266 26.93 -21.51 -5.50
CA ALA A 266 27.25 -20.65 -4.35
C ALA A 266 26.71 -21.24 -3.04
N LEU A 267 25.47 -21.75 -3.08
CA LEU A 267 24.83 -22.41 -1.94
C LEU A 267 25.53 -23.71 -1.52
N SER A 268 25.98 -24.49 -2.50
CA SER A 268 26.71 -25.74 -2.25
C SER A 268 28.06 -25.45 -1.58
N LYS A 269 28.83 -24.48 -2.12
CA LYS A 269 30.11 -24.04 -1.52
C LYS A 269 29.91 -23.43 -0.13
N GLY A 270 28.83 -22.67 0.08
CA GLY A 270 28.47 -22.11 1.39
C GLY A 270 28.09 -23.17 2.44
N ALA A 271 27.41 -24.23 2.01
CA ALA A 271 27.10 -25.37 2.88
C ALA A 271 28.37 -26.14 3.27
N GLU A 272 29.25 -26.43 2.30
CA GLU A 272 30.52 -27.13 2.50
C GLU A 272 31.46 -26.37 3.45
N ASP A 273 31.49 -25.04 3.36
CA ASP A 273 32.27 -24.20 4.27
C ASP A 273 31.84 -24.30 5.74
N LEU A 274 30.55 -24.54 5.99
CA LEU A 274 30.00 -24.76 7.32
C LEU A 274 30.08 -26.23 7.78
N GLY A 275 30.68 -27.10 6.97
CA GLY A 275 30.80 -28.53 7.24
C GLY A 275 29.55 -29.35 6.87
N TYR A 276 28.58 -28.76 6.16
CA TYR A 276 27.43 -29.50 5.61
C TYR A 276 27.74 -30.07 4.23
N PRO A 277 27.10 -31.19 3.80
CA PRO A 277 27.27 -31.70 2.45
C PRO A 277 26.80 -30.69 1.39
N GLY A 278 27.48 -30.57 0.24
CA GLY A 278 27.08 -29.67 -0.85
C GLY A 278 25.66 -29.93 -1.40
N ILE A 279 25.14 -31.15 -1.28
CA ILE A 279 23.74 -31.49 -1.60
C ILE A 279 22.70 -30.76 -0.73
N SER A 280 23.11 -30.15 0.38
CA SER A 280 22.25 -29.36 1.27
C SER A 280 21.67 -28.12 0.57
N HIS A 281 22.20 -27.73 -0.60
CA HIS A 281 21.57 -26.71 -1.44
C HIS A 281 20.13 -27.08 -1.85
N GLY A 282 19.74 -28.37 -1.79
CA GLY A 282 18.38 -28.84 -2.02
C GLY A 282 17.34 -28.29 -1.04
N MET A 283 17.76 -27.76 0.11
CA MET A 283 16.89 -27.05 1.06
C MET A 283 16.35 -25.72 0.52
N PHE A 284 16.97 -25.18 -0.54
CA PHE A 284 16.59 -23.92 -1.18
C PHE A 284 15.85 -24.19 -2.50
N SER A 285 14.53 -24.30 -2.41
CA SER A 285 13.66 -24.65 -3.54
C SER A 285 13.79 -23.70 -4.73
N ARG A 286 14.13 -22.42 -4.49
CA ARG A 286 14.32 -21.40 -5.54
C ARG A 286 15.80 -21.12 -5.83
N GLY A 287 16.72 -21.83 -5.18
CA GLY A 287 18.16 -21.76 -5.41
C GLY A 287 18.72 -20.33 -5.31
N GLY A 288 19.31 -19.82 -6.39
CA GLY A 288 19.90 -18.49 -6.42
C GLY A 288 18.94 -17.35 -6.06
N ALA A 289 17.63 -17.52 -6.28
CA ALA A 289 16.64 -16.53 -5.87
C ALA A 289 16.50 -16.40 -4.34
N ASP A 290 16.62 -17.51 -3.61
CA ASP A 290 16.63 -17.49 -2.14
C ASP A 290 17.86 -16.74 -1.61
N LEU A 291 19.01 -16.92 -2.26
CA LEU A 291 20.25 -16.21 -1.94
C LEU A 291 20.15 -14.70 -2.20
N VAL A 292 19.59 -14.30 -3.34
CA VAL A 292 19.34 -12.88 -3.65
C VAL A 292 18.36 -12.27 -2.65
N HIS A 293 17.27 -12.98 -2.33
CA HIS A 293 16.29 -12.52 -1.37
C HIS A 293 16.89 -12.33 0.03
N TYR A 294 17.69 -13.29 0.49
CA TYR A 294 18.44 -13.19 1.74
C TYR A 294 19.38 -11.98 1.76
N PHE A 295 20.11 -11.73 0.68
CA PHE A 295 20.98 -10.55 0.58
C PHE A 295 20.18 -9.24 0.67
N GLN A 296 19.04 -9.16 -0.01
CA GLN A 296 18.15 -7.99 0.05
C GLN A 296 17.64 -7.73 1.46
N THR A 297 17.06 -8.75 2.12
CA THR A 297 16.49 -8.60 3.46
C THR A 297 17.55 -8.32 4.52
N SER A 298 18.69 -9.03 4.48
CA SER A 298 19.81 -8.79 5.42
C SER A 298 20.45 -7.41 5.23
N SER A 299 20.57 -6.94 3.99
CA SER A 299 21.07 -5.58 3.69
C SER A 299 20.09 -4.50 4.15
N ASN A 300 18.78 -4.73 4.04
CA ASN A 300 17.77 -3.82 4.58
C ASN A 300 17.82 -3.74 6.12
N LEU A 301 18.01 -4.89 6.80
CA LEU A 301 18.20 -4.91 8.25
C LEU A 301 19.47 -4.16 8.67
N GLN A 302 20.57 -4.31 7.94
CA GLN A 302 21.80 -3.55 8.16
C GLN A 302 21.58 -2.05 7.90
N LEU A 303 20.83 -1.70 6.85
CA LEU A 303 20.48 -0.31 6.55
C LEU A 303 19.74 0.32 7.73
N VAL A 304 18.74 -0.35 8.30
CA VAL A 304 18.00 0.14 9.48
C VAL A 304 18.95 0.49 10.64
N GLN A 305 19.98 -0.33 10.88
CA GLN A 305 20.98 -0.02 11.91
C GLN A 305 21.80 1.24 11.58
N ILE A 306 22.13 1.45 10.31
CA ILE A 306 22.82 2.66 9.84
C ILE A 306 21.90 3.89 9.98
N LEU A 307 20.62 3.77 9.61
CA LEU A 307 19.66 4.88 9.70
C LEU A 307 19.43 5.32 11.14
N LYS A 308 19.37 4.37 12.09
CA LYS A 308 19.32 4.67 13.53
C LYS A 308 20.53 5.50 13.98
N LYS A 309 21.73 5.12 13.55
CA LYS A 309 22.95 5.88 13.86
C LYS A 309 22.92 7.29 13.27
N TYR A 310 22.50 7.44 12.02
CA TYR A 310 22.36 8.77 11.40
C TYR A 310 21.37 9.64 12.18
N GLN A 311 20.25 9.08 12.63
CA GLN A 311 19.28 9.80 13.44
C GLN A 311 19.85 10.20 14.80
N GLU A 312 20.63 9.33 15.45
CA GLU A 312 21.28 9.61 16.73
C GLU A 312 22.36 10.69 16.61
N GLU A 313 23.21 10.61 15.59
CA GLU A 313 24.26 11.60 15.29
C GLU A 313 23.69 12.97 14.91
N SER A 314 22.50 13.00 14.33
CA SER A 314 21.85 14.21 13.83
C SER A 314 20.78 14.76 14.78
N LYS A 315 20.75 14.32 16.05
CA LYS A 315 19.76 14.80 17.04
C LYS A 315 19.84 16.31 17.28
N GLU A 316 21.05 16.86 17.31
CA GLU A 316 21.26 18.30 17.57
C GLU A 316 21.05 19.15 16.32
N ASN A 317 21.32 18.60 15.13
CA ASN A 317 21.10 19.26 13.85
C ASN A 317 20.54 18.26 12.82
N PRO A 318 19.20 18.12 12.73
CA PRO A 318 18.55 17.16 11.85
C PRO A 318 18.88 17.44 10.38
N LEU A 319 19.19 16.39 9.63
CA LEU A 319 19.34 16.52 8.18
C LEU A 319 17.99 16.84 7.52
N PRO A 320 17.97 17.67 6.47
CA PRO A 320 16.83 17.76 5.59
C PRO A 320 16.41 16.36 5.08
N PRO A 321 15.11 16.05 4.94
CA PRO A 321 14.63 14.74 4.52
C PRO A 321 15.22 14.25 3.18
N GLY A 322 15.45 15.17 2.23
CA GLY A 322 16.08 14.87 0.95
C GLY A 322 17.53 14.40 1.10
N ASP A 323 18.33 15.12 1.90
CA ASP A 323 19.73 14.78 2.18
C ASP A 323 19.83 13.47 2.98
N PHE A 324 18.88 13.23 3.89
CA PHE A 324 18.77 11.98 4.62
C PHE A 324 18.50 10.80 3.67
N ALA A 325 17.53 10.97 2.75
CA ALA A 325 17.21 9.96 1.75
C ALA A 325 18.38 9.70 0.79
N GLU A 326 19.11 10.75 0.38
CA GLU A 326 20.33 10.62 -0.44
C GLU A 326 21.37 9.73 0.25
N LYS A 327 21.72 10.06 1.51
CA LYS A 327 22.67 9.26 2.30
C LYS A 327 22.20 7.83 2.52
N ALA A 328 20.90 7.63 2.77
CA ALA A 328 20.34 6.30 2.97
C ALA A 328 20.42 5.43 1.72
N ILE A 329 20.04 5.97 0.55
CA ILE A 329 20.12 5.27 -0.73
C ILE A 329 21.59 4.97 -1.08
N GLN A 330 22.49 5.93 -0.87
CA GLN A 330 23.93 5.73 -1.09
C GLN A 330 24.48 4.59 -0.21
N ALA A 331 24.19 4.62 1.10
CA ALA A 331 24.62 3.58 2.04
C ALA A 331 24.10 2.20 1.63
N ARG A 332 22.84 2.11 1.18
CA ARG A 332 22.26 0.86 0.70
C ARG A 332 22.94 0.35 -0.56
N LEU A 333 23.20 1.22 -1.55
CA LEU A 333 23.83 0.85 -2.81
C LEU A 333 25.31 0.45 -2.61
N GLN A 334 26.00 1.07 -1.65
CA GLN A 334 27.36 0.69 -1.27
C GLN A 334 27.48 -0.78 -0.82
N MET A 335 26.44 -1.34 -0.18
CA MET A 335 26.42 -2.76 0.19
C MET A 335 26.46 -3.71 -1.01
N THR A 336 26.05 -3.23 -2.20
CA THR A 336 26.05 -4.01 -3.44
C THR A 336 27.41 -4.02 -4.14
N VAL A 337 28.30 -3.06 -3.82
CA VAL A 337 29.62 -2.89 -4.47
C VAL A 337 30.46 -4.18 -4.50
N PRO A 338 30.56 -4.99 -3.43
CA PRO A 338 31.32 -6.24 -3.47
C PRO A 338 30.80 -7.26 -4.49
N TYR A 339 29.53 -7.13 -4.90
CA TYR A 339 28.83 -8.06 -5.78
C TYR A 339 28.49 -7.46 -7.14
N ILE A 340 28.98 -6.24 -7.44
CA ILE A 340 28.54 -5.44 -8.60
C ILE A 340 28.68 -6.19 -9.93
N ASN A 341 29.77 -6.96 -10.10
CA ASN A 341 30.06 -7.72 -11.32
C ASN A 341 29.03 -8.83 -11.61
N LYS A 342 28.33 -9.31 -10.58
CA LYS A 342 27.27 -10.32 -10.67
C LYS A 342 25.89 -9.73 -10.35
N TRP A 343 25.80 -8.43 -10.06
CA TRP A 343 24.53 -7.80 -9.71
C TRP A 343 23.51 -7.75 -10.85
N PRO A 344 23.90 -7.57 -12.14
CA PRO A 344 22.96 -7.71 -13.25
C PRO A 344 22.22 -9.06 -13.27
N GLN A 345 22.91 -10.15 -12.87
CA GLN A 345 22.30 -11.47 -12.71
C GLN A 345 21.26 -11.48 -11.58
N ALA A 346 21.56 -10.87 -10.43
CA ALA A 346 20.60 -10.75 -9.32
C ALA A 346 19.36 -9.95 -9.72
N ILE A 347 19.53 -8.83 -10.43
CA ILE A 347 18.42 -8.02 -10.95
C ILE A 347 17.53 -8.89 -11.86
N ALA A 348 18.13 -9.61 -12.80
CA ALA A 348 17.39 -10.50 -13.70
C ALA A 348 16.60 -11.58 -12.92
N ILE A 349 17.20 -12.20 -11.89
CA ILE A 349 16.53 -13.18 -11.03
C ILE A 349 15.34 -12.56 -10.29
N MET A 350 15.50 -11.37 -9.72
CA MET A 350 14.42 -10.64 -9.02
C MET A 350 13.26 -10.25 -9.93
N SER A 351 13.56 -9.95 -11.20
CA SER A 351 12.57 -9.58 -12.21
C SER A 351 11.73 -10.75 -12.74
N LEU A 352 12.11 -12.00 -12.43
CA LEU A 352 11.30 -13.16 -12.86
C LEU A 352 9.96 -13.18 -12.12
N PRO A 353 8.83 -13.47 -12.81
CA PRO A 353 7.49 -13.47 -12.22
C PRO A 353 7.32 -14.17 -10.86
N PRO A 354 7.92 -15.35 -10.59
CA PRO A 354 7.81 -15.99 -9.27
C PRO A 354 8.54 -15.24 -8.14
N ASN A 355 9.52 -14.39 -8.46
CA ASN A 355 10.35 -13.69 -7.48
C ASN A 355 9.92 -12.22 -7.27
N VAL A 356 9.20 -11.65 -8.24
CA VAL A 356 8.75 -10.25 -8.21
C VAL A 356 8.02 -9.88 -6.91
N PRO A 357 7.07 -10.68 -6.38
CA PRO A 357 6.37 -10.31 -5.15
C PRO A 357 7.33 -10.11 -3.96
N ASN A 358 8.27 -11.04 -3.76
CA ASN A 358 9.22 -10.98 -2.66
C ASN A 358 10.26 -9.87 -2.86
N ALA A 359 10.72 -9.66 -4.09
CA ALA A 359 11.66 -8.59 -4.41
C ALA A 359 11.02 -7.20 -4.21
N LEU A 360 9.75 -7.05 -4.61
CA LEU A 360 9.00 -5.81 -4.43
C LEU A 360 8.68 -5.56 -2.96
N ALA A 361 8.30 -6.59 -2.20
CA ALA A 361 8.10 -6.48 -0.76
C ALA A 361 9.38 -6.00 -0.06
N ALA A 362 10.54 -6.59 -0.37
CA ALA A 362 11.82 -6.16 0.19
C ALA A 362 12.17 -4.70 -0.19
N LEU A 363 11.90 -4.28 -1.43
CA LEU A 363 12.09 -2.90 -1.86
C LEU A 363 11.20 -1.93 -1.08
N LEU A 364 9.91 -2.24 -0.96
CA LEU A 364 8.95 -1.36 -0.29
C LEU A 364 9.21 -1.27 1.21
N THR A 365 9.60 -2.36 1.86
CA THR A 365 10.04 -2.32 3.27
C THR A 365 11.25 -1.41 3.46
N MET A 366 12.25 -1.51 2.58
CA MET A 366 13.42 -0.63 2.63
C MET A 366 13.03 0.84 2.46
N VAL A 367 12.15 1.14 1.51
CA VAL A 367 11.68 2.51 1.24
C VAL A 367 10.86 3.05 2.42
N ASP A 368 9.99 2.22 3.01
CA ASP A 368 9.24 2.55 4.22
C ASP A 368 10.17 2.92 5.37
N ASP A 369 11.23 2.13 5.59
CA ASP A 369 12.24 2.41 6.61
C ASP A 369 12.95 3.74 6.33
N ILE A 370 13.40 3.98 5.10
CA ILE A 370 14.05 5.25 4.72
C ILE A 370 13.13 6.45 5.00
N CYS A 371 11.87 6.40 4.58
CA CYS A 371 10.89 7.45 4.84
C CYS A 371 10.68 7.66 6.35
N TYR A 372 10.51 6.58 7.10
CA TYR A 372 10.26 6.62 8.54
C TYR A 372 11.41 7.31 9.30
N TYR A 373 12.65 6.92 9.01
CA TYR A 373 13.84 7.51 9.64
C TYR A 373 14.16 8.91 9.12
N ALA A 374 13.76 9.26 7.89
CA ALA A 374 13.82 10.62 7.37
C ALA A 374 12.82 11.58 8.05
N GLY A 375 11.94 11.06 8.92
CA GLY A 375 10.97 11.85 9.68
C GLY A 375 9.63 12.04 8.99
N ASP A 376 9.34 11.29 7.92
CA ASP A 376 8.02 11.32 7.29
C ASP A 376 6.95 10.82 8.27
N ARG A 377 5.89 11.63 8.44
CA ARG A 377 4.70 11.34 9.25
C ARG A 377 3.42 11.47 8.43
N SER A 378 3.54 11.58 7.11
CA SER A 378 2.39 11.64 6.21
C SER A 378 1.59 10.34 6.31
N VAL A 379 0.26 10.41 6.21
CA VAL A 379 -0.66 9.26 6.15
C VAL A 379 -1.71 9.45 5.05
N ASP A 380 -1.46 10.41 4.17
CA ASP A 380 -2.28 10.87 3.06
C ASP A 380 -1.59 10.53 1.73
N PHE A 381 -2.11 11.04 0.60
CA PHE A 381 -1.55 10.83 -0.73
C PHE A 381 -0.03 11.07 -0.82
N ASN A 382 0.51 11.99 -0.01
CA ASN A 382 1.95 12.26 0.04
C ASN A 382 2.76 11.06 0.54
N TRP A 383 2.17 10.22 1.40
CA TRP A 383 2.78 8.96 1.86
C TRP A 383 3.12 8.06 0.66
N TYR A 384 2.20 7.91 -0.29
CA TYR A 384 2.37 7.11 -1.50
C TYR A 384 3.36 7.75 -2.46
N LEU A 385 3.19 9.05 -2.76
CA LEU A 385 4.07 9.78 -3.67
C LEU A 385 5.53 9.72 -3.23
N ARG A 386 5.82 9.94 -1.94
CA ARG A 386 7.19 9.90 -1.40
C ARG A 386 7.80 8.50 -1.57
N ARG A 387 7.05 7.44 -1.28
CA ARG A 387 7.53 6.05 -1.38
C ARG A 387 7.75 5.61 -2.82
N ILE A 388 6.82 5.92 -3.71
CA ILE A 388 6.97 5.65 -5.14
C ILE A 388 8.18 6.44 -5.69
N GLY A 389 8.32 7.71 -5.30
CA GLY A 389 9.47 8.54 -5.65
C GLY A 389 10.80 7.92 -5.22
N ILE A 390 10.95 7.59 -3.93
CA ILE A 390 12.19 6.99 -3.41
C ILE A 390 12.46 5.62 -4.02
N ALA A 391 11.44 4.77 -4.22
CA ALA A 391 11.58 3.47 -4.88
C ALA A 391 12.09 3.64 -6.32
N GLY A 392 11.52 4.59 -7.07
CA GLY A 392 11.91 4.92 -8.43
C GLY A 392 13.34 5.45 -8.51
N VAL A 393 13.70 6.40 -7.64
CA VAL A 393 15.06 6.94 -7.53
C VAL A 393 16.07 5.83 -7.22
N TYR A 394 15.78 4.96 -6.23
CA TYR A 394 16.65 3.85 -5.86
C TYR A 394 16.89 2.91 -7.05
N LYS A 395 15.82 2.47 -7.73
CA LYS A 395 15.95 1.54 -8.87
C LYS A 395 16.61 2.17 -10.09
N ALA A 396 16.32 3.43 -10.39
CA ALA A 396 17.02 4.15 -11.47
C ALA A 396 18.51 4.28 -11.17
N THR A 397 18.87 4.58 -9.92
CA THR A 397 20.27 4.71 -9.50
C THR A 397 20.97 3.35 -9.47
N GLU A 398 20.30 2.27 -9.04
CA GLU A 398 20.81 0.90 -9.08
C GLU A 398 21.15 0.48 -10.52
N LEU A 399 20.27 0.77 -11.48
CA LEU A 399 20.50 0.48 -12.90
C LEU A 399 21.61 1.34 -13.52
N TYR A 400 21.76 2.59 -13.07
CA TYR A 400 22.88 3.43 -13.49
C TYR A 400 24.21 2.89 -12.94
N MET A 401 24.22 2.48 -11.67
CA MET A 401 25.42 2.03 -10.95
C MET A 401 26.07 0.80 -11.59
N ILE A 402 25.28 -0.14 -12.12
CA ILE A 402 25.82 -1.34 -12.79
C ILE A 402 26.56 -1.03 -14.10
N GLN A 403 26.42 0.18 -14.64
CA GLN A 403 27.12 0.64 -15.87
C GLN A 403 28.21 1.67 -15.57
N ASP A 404 28.33 2.13 -14.32
CA ASP A 404 29.24 3.20 -13.94
C ASP A 404 30.65 2.67 -13.67
N ASN A 405 31.62 3.12 -14.47
CA ASN A 405 33.04 2.81 -14.33
C ASN A 405 33.86 3.96 -13.72
N SER A 406 33.19 5.01 -13.22
CA SER A 406 33.87 6.13 -12.59
C SER A 406 34.48 5.73 -11.24
N GLN A 407 35.57 6.41 -10.86
CA GLN A 407 36.24 6.16 -9.58
C GLN A 407 35.26 6.33 -8.42
N GLU A 408 35.13 5.29 -7.59
CA GLU A 408 34.23 5.26 -6.42
C GLU A 408 32.76 5.59 -6.75
N TYR A 409 32.32 5.31 -7.98
CA TYR A 409 30.94 5.56 -8.44
C TYR A 409 30.50 7.03 -8.36
N LYS A 410 31.44 7.98 -8.53
CA LYS A 410 31.16 9.42 -8.48
C LYS A 410 30.00 9.83 -9.40
N ASN A 411 29.91 9.25 -10.60
CA ASN A 411 28.82 9.56 -11.53
C ASN A 411 27.47 9.03 -11.03
N THR A 412 27.44 7.85 -10.40
CA THR A 412 26.25 7.30 -9.74
C THR A 412 25.73 8.22 -8.64
N TRP A 413 26.62 8.76 -7.79
CA TRP A 413 26.21 9.66 -6.72
C TRP A 413 25.70 11.01 -7.25
N ALA A 414 26.33 11.55 -8.30
CA ALA A 414 25.81 12.73 -8.99
C ALA A 414 24.43 12.46 -9.64
N PHE A 415 24.25 11.26 -10.21
CA PHE A 415 22.97 10.83 -10.78
C PHE A 415 21.88 10.73 -9.70
N LEU A 416 22.18 10.09 -8.57
CA LEU A 416 21.29 9.96 -7.41
C LEU A 416 20.79 11.33 -6.95
N LYS A 417 21.71 12.26 -6.71
CA LYS A 417 21.39 13.61 -6.26
C LYS A 417 20.42 14.31 -7.21
N ARG A 418 20.72 14.29 -8.51
CA ARG A 418 19.83 14.87 -9.54
C ARG A 418 18.44 14.23 -9.54
N ARG A 419 18.36 12.90 -9.40
CA ARG A 419 17.07 12.19 -9.37
C ARG A 419 16.25 12.51 -8.12
N LEU A 420 16.88 12.74 -6.97
CA LEU A 420 16.19 13.21 -5.77
C LEU A 420 15.68 14.64 -5.93
N GLU A 421 16.50 15.54 -6.47
CA GLU A 421 16.09 16.92 -6.77
C GLU A 421 14.87 16.96 -7.71
N GLU A 422 14.87 16.14 -8.76
CA GLU A 422 13.72 16.00 -9.68
C GLU A 422 12.49 15.40 -8.99
N ALA A 423 12.66 14.39 -8.14
CA ALA A 423 11.55 13.81 -7.39
C ALA A 423 10.89 14.83 -6.45
N VAL A 424 11.68 15.70 -5.81
CA VAL A 424 11.18 16.81 -4.99
C VAL A 424 10.44 17.84 -5.84
N GLN A 425 10.96 18.20 -7.02
CA GLN A 425 10.28 19.13 -7.94
C GLN A 425 8.94 18.58 -8.42
N VAL A 426 8.89 17.31 -8.80
CA VAL A 426 7.64 16.65 -9.22
C VAL A 426 6.66 16.63 -8.05
N HIS A 427 7.10 16.26 -6.85
CA HIS A 427 6.27 16.30 -5.66
C HIS A 427 5.72 17.71 -5.38
N ASP A 428 6.57 18.72 -5.43
CA ASP A 428 6.17 20.11 -5.23
C ASP A 428 5.16 20.60 -6.28
N ILE A 429 5.33 20.21 -7.55
CA ILE A 429 4.35 20.52 -8.61
C ILE A 429 3.02 19.85 -8.30
N LEU A 430 3.02 18.58 -7.87
CA LEU A 430 1.79 17.85 -7.56
C LEU A 430 1.08 18.39 -6.30
N CYS A 431 1.83 18.89 -5.32
CA CYS A 431 1.29 19.30 -4.02
C CYS A 431 1.03 20.81 -3.88
N LYS A 432 1.80 21.70 -4.52
CA LYS A 432 1.64 23.16 -4.43
C LYS A 432 0.68 23.73 -5.44
N SER A 433 0.20 22.89 -6.36
CA SER A 433 -0.61 23.37 -7.43
C SER A 433 -2.09 23.48 -7.02
N GLU A 434 -2.58 24.72 -6.90
CA GLU A 434 -3.93 25.08 -7.37
C GLU A 434 -3.99 24.96 -8.91
N VAL A 435 -3.51 23.86 -9.47
CA VAL A 435 -3.55 23.62 -10.91
C VAL A 435 -4.92 23.03 -11.22
N PRO A 436 -5.61 23.52 -12.28
CA PRO A 436 -6.86 22.92 -12.72
C PRO A 436 -6.67 21.41 -12.84
N THR A 437 -7.57 20.66 -12.22
CA THR A 437 -7.50 19.21 -11.95
C THR A 437 -6.97 18.40 -13.13
N GLN A 438 -7.24 18.84 -14.37
CA GLN A 438 -6.75 18.22 -15.60
C GLN A 438 -5.21 18.17 -15.76
N VAL A 439 -4.48 19.24 -15.45
CA VAL A 439 -3.01 19.26 -15.67
C VAL A 439 -2.27 18.47 -14.57
N ALA A 440 -2.81 18.46 -13.35
CA ALA A 440 -2.34 17.56 -12.29
C ALA A 440 -2.56 16.09 -12.71
N LYS A 441 -3.74 15.76 -13.23
CA LYS A 441 -4.08 14.44 -13.77
C LYS A 441 -3.17 14.01 -14.92
N ASP A 442 -2.96 14.86 -15.92
CA ASP A 442 -2.08 14.57 -17.07
C ASP A 442 -0.62 14.36 -16.63
N THR A 443 -0.16 15.12 -15.63
CA THR A 443 1.20 15.01 -15.08
C THR A 443 1.38 13.71 -14.30
N VAL A 444 0.42 13.35 -13.43
CA VAL A 444 0.42 12.07 -12.69
C VAL A 444 0.37 10.89 -13.64
N GLN A 445 -0.49 10.95 -14.67
CA GLN A 445 -0.61 9.90 -15.68
C GLN A 445 0.70 9.74 -16.47
N SER A 446 1.36 10.85 -16.86
CA SER A 446 2.65 10.82 -17.54
C SER A 446 3.77 10.24 -16.67
N VAL A 447 3.81 10.60 -15.38
CA VAL A 447 4.78 10.06 -14.41
C VAL A 447 4.52 8.57 -14.18
N PHE A 448 3.25 8.16 -14.05
CA PHE A 448 2.87 6.76 -13.88
C PHE A 448 3.21 5.92 -15.12
N VAL A 449 2.90 6.41 -16.32
CA VAL A 449 3.26 5.74 -17.58
C VAL A 449 4.78 5.64 -17.73
N THR A 450 5.52 6.67 -17.34
CA THR A 450 6.99 6.67 -17.36
C THR A 450 7.55 5.68 -16.34
N ALA A 451 7.03 5.66 -15.11
CA ALA A 451 7.41 4.67 -14.09
C ALA A 451 7.07 3.24 -14.54
N ARG A 452 5.89 3.03 -15.13
CA ARG A 452 5.45 1.75 -15.72
C ARG A 452 6.39 1.27 -16.82
N ASN A 453 6.82 2.19 -17.69
CA ASN A 453 7.76 1.91 -18.79
C ASN A 453 9.18 1.64 -18.27
N ILE A 454 9.66 2.38 -17.28
CA ILE A 454 10.98 2.19 -16.63
C ILE A 454 11.02 0.87 -15.85
N LEU A 455 9.92 0.50 -15.19
CA LEU A 455 9.79 -0.74 -14.43
C LEU A 455 9.48 -1.98 -15.29
N GLY A 456 9.38 -1.83 -16.62
CA GLY A 456 9.14 -2.94 -17.53
C GLY A 456 7.78 -3.61 -17.38
N LEU A 457 6.79 -2.93 -16.82
CA LEU A 457 5.43 -3.45 -16.56
C LEU A 457 4.51 -3.43 -17.80
N ASN A 458 5.07 -3.37 -19.02
CA ASN A 458 4.30 -3.61 -20.24
C ASN A 458 4.07 -5.12 -20.42
N TRP A 459 3.02 -5.64 -19.78
CA TRP A 459 2.61 -7.06 -19.84
C TRP A 459 1.91 -7.47 -21.15
N ASN A 460 2.04 -6.69 -22.23
CA ASN A 460 1.58 -7.08 -23.56
C ASN A 460 2.76 -7.55 -24.40
N ARG A 461 3.30 -8.73 -24.08
CA ARG A 461 3.90 -9.68 -25.03
C ARG A 461 3.76 -11.10 -24.52
#